data_AF-A0A3M1MHJ4-F1
#
_entry.id   AF-A0A3M1MHJ4-F1
#
_cell.length_a   1.000
_cell.length_b   1.000
_cell.length_c   1.000
_cell.angle_alpha   90.00
_cell.angle_beta   90.00
_cell.angle_gamma   90.00
#
_symmetry.space_group_name_H-M   'P 1'
#
loop_
_entity.id
_entity.type
_entity.pdbx_description
1 polymer ?
#
loop_
_entity_poly.entity_id
_entity_poly.type
_entity_poly.pdbx_seq_one_letter_code
_entity_poly.pdbx_strand_id
1 'polypeptide(L)'
;MITNTDAIAPDTAQPVRAASSWRSTYWWYPPRPAELEFALLSVVQLSVQQRMDLAELVRDLAWEHRWWTRRQLHRLADRLGNGLDVAEALQRTPGIVSEATLLQLQCAVRSGTMPAVLDHLDQIHRMYETGSAAPWPHRRYLVGYAVAVVLAVTFLGRTIAPIMRDMLDETGLSPPAFSQSVLTASQEVAARFPLIMALSVLVGCLWWLSPPLRHRVRRIRYRIFGANNAEQRAVVLEVMAIGVREGRPLPSILSALAHYHYHAVWRQRLLEARNEIEQGADQWDSLRQVHILTADQAGALADVSDSAMQTYMLEQVALQNRRQAANLGTIRNILLQPVVVLAVGLVVAAIVAGFFNVIPFLTRSQT
;
A
#
# COMPACT_ATOMS: atom_id res chain seq x y z
N MET A 1 76.87 10.05 13.50
CA MET A 1 75.98 9.10 14.21
C MET A 1 74.79 9.93 14.69
N ILE A 2 73.54 9.77 14.23
CA ILE A 2 72.78 8.55 13.80
C ILE A 2 72.65 7.60 15.00
N THR A 3 71.47 7.25 15.55
CA THR A 3 70.03 7.48 15.21
C THR A 3 69.29 8.30 16.29
N ASN A 4 68.34 9.18 15.93
CA ASN A 4 66.87 8.96 15.92
C ASN A 4 66.28 8.25 17.16
N THR A 5 65.43 9.00 17.89
CA THR A 5 64.31 8.50 18.72
C THR A 5 63.15 9.50 18.62
N ASP A 6 62.40 9.48 17.52
CA ASP A 6 61.29 10.41 17.28
C ASP A 6 60.14 10.25 18.30
N ALA A 7 59.68 11.38 18.86
CA ALA A 7 58.59 11.40 19.83
C ALA A 7 57.22 11.26 19.13
N ILE A 8 56.66 10.05 19.16
CA ILE A 8 55.32 9.79 18.61
C ILE A 8 54.26 10.46 19.51
N ALA A 9 53.70 11.57 19.04
CA ALA A 9 52.52 12.18 19.63
C ALA A 9 51.31 11.23 19.53
N PRO A 10 50.34 11.29 20.47
CA PRO A 10 49.15 10.46 20.39
C PRO A 10 48.33 10.84 19.16
N ASP A 11 48.32 9.94 18.16
CA ASP A 11 47.55 10.10 16.93
C ASP A 11 46.06 10.23 17.27
N THR A 12 45.46 11.36 16.86
CA THR A 12 44.03 11.59 17.00
C THR A 12 43.31 10.76 15.94
N ALA A 13 43.09 9.48 16.26
CA ALA A 13 42.45 8.49 15.41
C ALA A 13 40.98 8.87 15.09
N GLN A 14 40.81 9.80 14.15
CA GLN A 14 39.55 10.04 13.49
C GLN A 14 39.16 8.75 12.75
N PRO A 15 37.98 8.15 13.02
CA PRO A 15 37.57 6.97 12.29
C PRO A 15 37.34 7.35 10.83
N VAL A 16 38.26 6.94 9.95
CA VAL A 16 38.19 7.18 8.50
C VAL A 16 37.03 6.37 7.93
N ARG A 17 35.82 6.92 8.03
CA ARG A 17 34.62 6.39 7.39
C ARG A 17 34.81 6.50 5.89
N ALA A 18 35.24 5.40 5.28
CA ALA A 18 35.31 5.24 3.84
C ALA A 18 33.89 5.24 3.24
N ALA A 19 33.32 6.44 3.10
CA ALA A 19 31.99 6.64 2.56
C ALA A 19 31.95 6.20 1.09
N SER A 20 31.44 4.99 0.85
CA SER A 20 31.26 4.46 -0.48
C SER A 20 30.36 5.41 -1.29
N SER A 21 30.85 5.85 -2.45
CA SER A 21 30.13 6.80 -3.31
C SER A 21 28.89 6.20 -3.98
N TRP A 22 28.74 4.87 -3.89
CA TRP A 22 27.67 4.04 -4.41
C TRP A 22 26.37 4.18 -3.61
N ARG A 23 25.63 5.27 -3.84
CA ARG A 23 24.27 5.44 -3.29
C ARG A 23 23.30 4.47 -3.97
N SER A 24 22.72 3.56 -3.17
CA SER A 24 21.69 2.59 -3.60
C SER A 24 20.49 3.23 -4.30
N THR A 25 20.16 4.49 -3.97
CA THR A 25 18.99 5.20 -4.50
C THR A 25 19.31 6.07 -5.72
N TYR A 26 18.92 5.62 -6.92
CA TYR A 26 18.96 6.42 -8.16
C TYR A 26 18.13 7.71 -8.08
N TRP A 27 18.54 8.77 -8.78
CA TRP A 27 17.87 10.08 -8.71
C TRP A 27 16.39 10.05 -9.17
N TRP A 28 16.09 9.29 -10.21
CA TRP A 28 14.76 9.15 -10.83
C TRP A 28 13.89 8.05 -10.21
N TYR A 29 14.45 7.20 -9.35
CA TYR A 29 13.73 6.07 -8.75
C TYR A 29 13.71 6.22 -7.21
N PRO A 30 12.61 6.70 -6.60
CA PRO A 30 12.48 6.60 -5.14
C PRO A 30 12.49 5.11 -4.76
N PRO A 31 13.10 4.74 -3.61
CA PRO A 31 13.17 3.35 -3.18
C PRO A 31 11.75 2.79 -3.04
N ARG A 32 11.57 1.48 -3.29
CA ARG A 32 10.29 0.83 -2.99
C ARG A 32 10.09 0.91 -1.46
N PRO A 33 8.85 1.16 -0.97
CA PRO A 33 8.62 1.29 0.46
C PRO A 33 9.05 0.02 1.23
N ALA A 34 8.86 -1.16 0.63
CA ALA A 34 9.33 -2.43 1.21
C ALA A 34 10.86 -2.55 1.33
N GLU A 35 11.64 -1.97 0.41
CA GLU A 35 13.12 -1.99 0.47
C GLU A 35 13.63 -1.12 1.64
N LEU A 36 13.03 0.06 1.81
CA LEU A 36 13.31 0.98 2.91
C LEU A 36 12.87 0.40 4.27
N GLU A 37 11.70 -0.24 4.30
CA GLU A 37 11.13 -0.88 5.47
C GLU A 37 11.99 -2.08 5.90
N PHE A 38 12.42 -2.91 4.95
CA PHE A 38 13.37 -4.00 5.20
C PHE A 38 14.73 -3.50 5.72
N ALA A 39 15.38 -2.57 5.01
CA ALA A 39 16.70 -2.06 5.43
C ALA A 39 16.67 -1.44 6.85
N LEU A 40 15.57 -0.78 7.22
CA LEU A 40 15.35 -0.32 8.59
C LEU A 40 15.17 -1.48 9.58
N LEU A 41 14.35 -2.49 9.25
CA LEU A 41 14.11 -3.64 10.12
C LEU A 41 15.39 -4.45 10.35
N SER A 42 16.20 -4.68 9.31
CA SER A 42 17.53 -5.29 9.44
C SER A 42 18.46 -4.46 10.33
N VAL A 43 18.42 -3.13 10.23
CA VAL A 43 19.17 -2.22 11.14
C VAL A 43 18.69 -2.32 12.59
N VAL A 44 17.38 -2.44 12.83
CA VAL A 44 16.82 -2.67 14.17
C VAL A 44 17.25 -4.03 14.72
N GLN A 45 17.12 -5.10 13.93
CA GLN A 45 17.57 -6.45 14.30
C GLN A 45 19.07 -6.49 14.61
N LEU A 46 19.90 -5.82 13.78
CA LEU A 46 21.34 -5.68 13.98
C LEU A 46 21.67 -4.94 15.29
N SER A 47 20.98 -3.84 15.60
CA SER A 47 21.18 -3.10 16.86
C SER A 47 20.87 -3.95 18.09
N VAL A 48 19.82 -4.78 18.03
CA VAL A 48 19.43 -5.69 19.12
C VAL A 48 20.44 -6.82 19.29
N GLN A 49 20.91 -7.42 18.18
CA GLN A 49 21.87 -8.53 18.21
C GLN A 49 23.28 -8.07 18.61
N GLN A 50 23.77 -6.95 18.07
CA GLN A 50 25.14 -6.46 18.28
C GLN A 50 25.28 -5.40 19.39
N ARG A 51 24.18 -5.00 20.03
CA ARG A 51 24.12 -3.96 21.08
C ARG A 51 24.68 -2.60 20.66
N MET A 52 24.55 -2.27 19.37
CA MET A 52 24.96 -0.98 18.80
C MET A 52 23.90 0.10 19.03
N ASP A 53 24.29 1.38 19.01
CA ASP A 53 23.32 2.47 19.00
C ASP A 53 22.48 2.46 17.71
N LEU A 54 21.18 2.22 17.86
CA LEU A 54 20.23 2.26 16.76
C LEU A 54 20.10 3.66 16.17
N ALA A 55 20.29 4.74 16.95
CA ALA A 55 20.24 6.10 16.42
C ALA A 55 21.42 6.36 15.46
N GLU A 56 22.61 5.86 15.75
CA GLU A 56 23.75 5.87 14.82
C GLU A 56 23.50 5.01 13.57
N LEU A 57 23.08 3.76 13.70
CA LEU A 57 22.82 2.89 12.54
C LEU A 57 21.72 3.45 11.60
N VAL A 58 20.65 4.04 12.16
CA VAL A 58 19.61 4.72 11.38
C VAL A 58 20.13 6.01 10.73
N ARG A 59 21.07 6.72 11.37
CA ARG A 59 21.74 7.91 10.81
C ARG A 59 22.66 7.54 9.65
N ASP A 60 23.30 6.37 9.69
CA ASP A 60 24.14 5.86 8.60
C ASP A 60 23.30 5.32 7.42
N LEU A 61 22.23 4.58 7.68
CA LEU A 61 21.22 4.22 6.65
C LEU A 61 20.63 5.48 5.96
N ALA A 62 20.54 6.60 6.69
CA ALA A 62 20.09 7.87 6.12
C ALA A 62 21.08 8.48 5.09
N TRP A 63 22.34 8.03 5.00
CA TRP A 63 23.30 8.51 4.00
C TRP A 63 23.18 7.80 2.64
N GLU A 64 22.74 6.54 2.61
CA GLU A 64 22.51 5.79 1.37
C GLU A 64 21.34 6.37 0.55
N HIS A 65 20.27 6.73 1.26
CA HIS A 65 19.06 7.27 0.66
C HIS A 65 19.15 8.75 0.32
N ARG A 66 18.28 9.21 -0.59
CA ARG A 66 18.28 10.59 -1.11
C ARG A 66 17.07 11.41 -0.64
N TRP A 67 17.26 12.73 -0.63
CA TRP A 67 16.23 13.76 -0.48
C TRP A 67 15.27 13.55 0.70
N TRP A 68 14.06 13.05 0.44
CA TRP A 68 12.95 13.02 1.41
C TRP A 68 13.06 11.85 2.39
N THR A 69 13.39 10.64 1.90
CA THR A 69 13.64 9.46 2.73
C THR A 69 14.78 9.70 3.72
N ARG A 70 15.89 10.29 3.25
CA ARG A 70 16.99 10.75 4.11
C ARG A 70 16.51 11.70 5.22
N ARG A 71 15.66 12.67 4.89
CA ARG A 71 15.08 13.60 5.88
C ARG A 71 14.13 12.92 6.88
N GLN A 72 13.49 11.81 6.52
CA GLN A 72 12.73 11.00 7.49
C GLN A 72 13.66 10.21 8.41
N LEU A 73 14.68 9.56 7.86
CA LEU A 73 15.60 8.71 8.63
C LEU A 73 16.45 9.54 9.61
N HIS A 74 16.94 10.73 9.24
CA HIS A 74 17.56 11.64 10.22
C HIS A 74 16.57 12.00 11.34
N ARG A 75 15.32 12.38 11.02
CA ARG A 75 14.28 12.62 12.04
C ARG A 75 13.86 11.39 12.85
N LEU A 76 14.25 10.18 12.45
CA LEU A 76 14.05 8.95 13.21
C LEU A 76 15.25 8.74 14.14
N ALA A 77 16.47 8.80 13.63
CA ALA A 77 17.72 8.79 14.39
C ALA A 77 17.73 9.87 15.50
N ASP A 78 17.33 11.10 15.17
CA ASP A 78 17.25 12.21 16.13
C ASP A 78 16.21 11.95 17.23
N ARG A 79 15.18 11.12 16.98
CA ARG A 79 14.20 10.75 18.01
C ARG A 79 14.70 9.61 18.88
N LEU A 80 15.31 8.60 18.28
CA LEU A 80 15.93 7.46 18.98
C LEU A 80 17.05 7.95 19.91
N GLY A 81 17.90 8.87 19.43
CA GLY A 81 18.96 9.51 20.23
C GLY A 81 18.44 10.44 21.34
N ASN A 82 17.16 10.84 21.30
CA ASN A 82 16.47 11.52 22.41
C ASN A 82 15.83 10.52 23.41
N GLY A 83 16.13 9.22 23.32
CA GLY A 83 15.64 8.20 24.24
C GLY A 83 14.19 7.74 24.00
N LEU A 84 13.59 8.05 22.84
CA LEU A 84 12.28 7.50 22.47
C LEU A 84 12.41 6.02 22.07
N ASP A 85 11.47 5.19 22.54
CA ASP A 85 11.34 3.80 22.11
C ASP A 85 11.18 3.68 20.57
N VAL A 86 11.62 2.57 20.01
CA VAL A 86 11.59 2.28 18.57
C VAL A 86 10.18 2.39 17.99
N ALA A 87 9.18 1.82 18.66
CA ALA A 87 7.80 1.82 18.15
C ALA A 87 7.16 3.21 18.27
N GLU A 88 7.49 4.00 19.30
CA GLU A 88 7.03 5.38 19.41
C GLU A 88 7.75 6.32 18.42
N ALA A 89 9.06 6.18 18.26
CA ALA A 89 9.85 6.94 17.29
C ALA A 89 9.34 6.71 15.85
N LEU A 90 8.94 5.49 15.52
CA LEU A 90 8.29 5.15 14.25
C LEU A 90 6.87 5.70 14.14
N GLN A 91 6.04 5.63 15.19
CA GLN A 91 4.70 6.22 15.20
C GLN A 91 4.75 7.75 14.98
N ARG A 92 5.72 8.43 15.58
CA ARG A 92 6.01 9.86 15.39
C ARG A 92 6.61 10.16 14.00
N THR A 93 6.97 9.14 13.20
CA THR A 93 7.64 9.26 11.87
C THR A 93 6.91 8.48 10.77
N PRO A 94 5.62 8.79 10.50
CA PRO A 94 4.79 7.99 9.61
C PRO A 94 5.33 7.94 8.17
N GLY A 95 5.20 6.77 7.54
CA GLY A 95 5.52 6.54 6.14
C GLY A 95 6.95 6.05 5.83
N ILE A 96 7.72 5.63 6.84
CA ILE A 96 8.91 4.78 6.63
C ILE A 96 8.46 3.31 6.53
N VAL A 97 7.76 2.82 7.56
CA VAL A 97 7.18 1.47 7.62
C VAL A 97 5.69 1.45 7.21
N SER A 98 5.13 0.26 7.00
CA SER A 98 3.70 0.06 6.80
C SER A 98 2.91 0.20 8.11
N GLU A 99 1.61 0.52 8.02
CA GLU A 99 0.72 0.62 9.20
C GLU A 99 0.53 -0.75 9.88
N ALA A 100 0.68 -1.85 9.12
CA ALA A 100 0.65 -3.21 9.62
C ALA A 100 1.90 -3.54 10.44
N THR A 101 3.08 -3.25 9.90
CA THR A 101 4.37 -3.44 10.58
C THR A 101 4.48 -2.56 11.82
N LEU A 102 4.02 -1.31 11.76
CA LEU A 102 3.94 -0.43 12.93
C LEU A 102 3.06 -1.03 14.04
N LEU A 103 1.89 -1.57 13.69
CA LEU A 103 1.01 -2.28 14.62
C LEU A 103 1.71 -3.51 15.23
N GLN A 104 2.42 -4.31 14.43
CA GLN A 104 3.18 -5.47 14.92
C GLN A 104 4.27 -5.06 15.91
N LEU A 105 5.11 -4.07 15.58
CA LEU A 105 6.17 -3.58 16.47
C LEU A 105 5.61 -2.94 17.76
N GLN A 106 4.52 -2.16 17.67
CA GLN A 106 3.86 -1.58 18.85
C GLN A 106 3.27 -2.65 19.77
N CYS A 107 2.70 -3.72 19.21
CA CYS A 107 2.29 -4.87 20.02
C CYS A 107 3.51 -5.56 20.64
N ALA A 108 4.57 -5.79 19.86
CA ALA A 108 5.78 -6.51 20.28
C ALA A 108 6.53 -5.85 21.45
N VAL A 109 6.60 -4.52 21.48
CA VAL A 109 7.15 -3.75 22.61
C VAL A 109 6.28 -3.93 23.86
N ARG A 110 4.95 -3.89 23.71
CA ARG A 110 4.00 -4.06 24.84
C ARG A 110 3.89 -5.50 25.36
N SER A 111 4.05 -6.51 24.51
CA SER A 111 4.06 -7.93 24.89
C SER A 111 5.45 -8.42 25.31
N GLY A 112 6.52 -7.66 25.04
CA GLY A 112 7.89 -8.12 25.24
C GLY A 112 8.24 -9.29 24.33
N THR A 113 7.86 -9.22 23.05
CA THR A 113 8.11 -10.25 22.00
C THR A 113 8.79 -9.66 20.77
N MET A 114 9.56 -8.57 20.95
CA MET A 114 10.23 -7.82 19.87
C MET A 114 11.14 -8.70 18.97
N PRO A 115 11.99 -9.61 19.49
CA PRO A 115 12.85 -10.43 18.63
C PRO A 115 12.05 -11.31 17.67
N ALA A 116 11.09 -12.09 18.19
CA ALA A 116 10.25 -12.99 17.39
C ALA A 116 9.42 -12.24 16.32
N VAL A 117 9.01 -11.00 16.57
CA VAL A 117 8.33 -10.15 15.58
C VAL A 117 9.29 -9.62 14.51
N LEU A 118 10.53 -9.26 14.86
CA LEU A 118 11.56 -8.86 13.88
C LEU A 118 11.96 -10.03 12.97
N ASP A 119 12.19 -11.21 13.54
CA ASP A 119 12.56 -12.42 12.78
C ASP A 119 11.42 -12.87 11.84
N HIS A 120 10.16 -12.78 12.29
CA HIS A 120 8.97 -13.01 11.47
C HIS A 120 8.84 -11.99 10.31
N LEU A 121 9.13 -10.72 10.57
CA LEU A 121 9.11 -9.68 9.53
C LEU A 121 10.20 -9.87 8.47
N ASP A 122 11.41 -10.28 8.86
CA ASP A 122 12.48 -10.68 7.94
C ASP A 122 12.07 -11.90 7.11
N GLN A 123 11.46 -12.93 7.73
CA GLN A 123 10.94 -14.10 7.01
C GLN A 123 9.86 -13.72 5.99
N ILE A 124 8.92 -12.85 6.35
CA ILE A 124 7.89 -12.33 5.43
C ILE A 124 8.53 -11.60 4.24
N HIS A 125 9.56 -10.78 4.47
CA HIS A 125 10.23 -10.04 3.39
C HIS A 125 10.89 -11.00 2.39
N ARG A 126 11.63 -12.01 2.87
CA ARG A 126 12.26 -13.04 2.01
C ARG A 126 11.25 -13.81 1.15
N MET A 127 10.04 -14.07 1.66
CA MET A 127 8.96 -14.67 0.86
C MET A 127 8.47 -13.74 -0.26
N TYR A 128 8.46 -12.42 -0.05
CA TYR A 128 8.09 -11.46 -1.10
C TYR A 128 9.20 -11.25 -2.13
N GLU A 129 10.48 -11.27 -1.75
CA GLU A 129 11.60 -11.14 -2.71
C GLU A 129 11.69 -12.31 -3.68
N THR A 130 11.55 -13.55 -3.17
CA THR A 130 11.59 -14.76 -4.00
C THR A 130 10.32 -14.97 -4.84
N GLY A 131 9.16 -14.53 -4.34
CA GLY A 131 7.87 -14.73 -5.02
C GLY A 131 7.43 -13.61 -5.99
N SER A 132 7.93 -12.38 -5.84
CA SER A 132 7.42 -11.24 -6.62
C SER A 132 8.25 -10.94 -7.88
N ALA A 133 7.93 -11.64 -8.97
CA ALA A 133 8.18 -11.13 -10.32
C ALA A 133 7.69 -9.68 -10.39
N ALA A 134 8.64 -8.75 -10.59
CA ALA A 134 8.53 -7.44 -9.98
C ALA A 134 7.21 -6.73 -10.33
N PRO A 135 6.48 -6.16 -9.34
CA PRO A 135 5.43 -5.21 -9.65
C PRO A 135 6.08 -4.01 -10.34
N TRP A 136 5.98 -3.98 -11.67
CA TRP A 136 6.20 -2.78 -12.48
C TRP A 136 5.42 -1.62 -11.84
N PRO A 137 5.78 -0.35 -12.08
CA PRO A 137 5.03 0.79 -11.57
C PRO A 137 3.66 0.95 -12.28
N HIS A 138 2.81 -0.09 -12.27
CA HIS A 138 1.44 -0.16 -12.75
C HIS A 138 0.63 1.05 -12.30
N ARG A 139 0.84 1.54 -11.07
CA ARG A 139 0.18 2.76 -10.57
C ARG A 139 0.54 4.04 -11.34
N ARG A 140 1.68 4.08 -12.04
CA ARG A 140 2.06 5.15 -12.98
C ARG A 140 1.46 4.87 -14.36
N TYR A 141 1.61 3.64 -14.88
CA TYR A 141 1.05 3.23 -16.18
C TYR A 141 -0.47 3.38 -16.24
N LEU A 142 -1.22 2.97 -15.22
CA LEU A 142 -2.68 3.09 -15.15
C LEU A 142 -3.15 4.56 -15.17
N VAL A 143 -2.40 5.49 -14.57
CA VAL A 143 -2.74 6.93 -14.61
C VAL A 143 -2.38 7.54 -15.96
N GLY A 144 -1.22 7.19 -16.53
CA GLY A 144 -0.86 7.60 -17.90
C GLY A 144 -1.86 7.06 -18.93
N TYR A 145 -2.27 5.80 -18.80
CA TYR A 145 -3.28 5.15 -19.62
C TYR A 145 -4.65 5.81 -19.46
N ALA A 146 -5.11 6.09 -18.22
CA ALA A 146 -6.37 6.80 -18.00
C ALA A 146 -6.38 8.22 -18.61
N VAL A 147 -5.26 8.97 -18.53
CA VAL A 147 -5.14 10.29 -19.17
C VAL A 147 -5.13 10.17 -20.70
N ALA A 148 -4.40 9.19 -21.26
CA ALA A 148 -4.40 8.92 -22.70
C ALA A 148 -5.77 8.46 -23.21
N VAL A 149 -6.51 7.68 -22.42
CA VAL A 149 -7.89 7.27 -22.68
C VAL A 149 -8.85 8.45 -22.72
N VAL A 150 -8.79 9.34 -21.73
CA VAL A 150 -9.62 10.56 -21.71
C VAL A 150 -9.29 11.43 -22.92
N LEU A 151 -8.00 11.63 -23.23
CA LEU A 151 -7.56 12.34 -24.44
C LEU A 151 -8.13 11.71 -25.72
N ALA A 152 -8.00 10.39 -25.90
CA ALA A 152 -8.46 9.68 -27.08
C ALA A 152 -10.00 9.76 -27.25
N VAL A 153 -10.75 9.52 -26.17
CA VAL A 153 -12.22 9.63 -26.17
C VAL A 153 -12.67 11.04 -26.55
N THR A 154 -12.06 12.07 -25.94
CA THR A 154 -12.44 13.46 -26.22
C THR A 154 -11.97 13.93 -27.60
N PHE A 155 -10.86 13.39 -28.11
CA PHE A 155 -10.42 13.59 -29.50
C PHE A 155 -11.38 12.95 -30.52
N LEU A 156 -11.82 11.70 -30.32
CA LEU A 156 -12.83 11.07 -31.17
C LEU A 156 -14.14 11.87 -31.16
N GLY A 157 -14.62 12.27 -29.98
CA GLY A 157 -15.84 13.09 -29.85
C GLY A 157 -15.73 14.43 -30.60
N ARG A 158 -14.57 15.11 -30.52
CA ARG A 158 -14.29 16.34 -31.26
C ARG A 158 -14.32 16.15 -32.77
N THR A 159 -13.82 15.03 -33.28
CA THR A 159 -13.69 14.79 -34.74
C THR A 159 -14.99 14.27 -35.36
N ILE A 160 -15.74 13.43 -34.66
CA ILE A 160 -16.95 12.77 -35.20
C ILE A 160 -18.19 13.68 -35.12
N ALA A 161 -18.32 14.50 -34.05
CA ALA A 161 -19.49 15.34 -33.85
C ALA A 161 -19.72 16.49 -34.86
N PRO A 162 -18.71 17.15 -35.47
CA PRO A 162 -18.95 18.06 -36.59
C PRO A 162 -19.39 17.30 -37.84
N ILE A 163 -18.69 16.23 -38.24
CA ILE A 163 -19.03 15.41 -39.41
C ILE A 163 -20.47 14.90 -39.35
N MET A 164 -20.95 14.49 -38.16
CA MET A 164 -22.36 14.12 -37.96
C MET A 164 -23.34 15.28 -38.17
N ARG A 165 -22.99 16.52 -37.83
CA ARG A 165 -23.84 17.70 -38.10
C ARG A 165 -23.80 18.07 -39.57
N ASP A 166 -22.62 18.17 -40.15
CA ASP A 166 -22.44 18.54 -41.56
C ASP A 166 -23.28 17.61 -42.46
N MET A 167 -23.26 16.29 -42.20
CA MET A 167 -24.12 15.30 -42.89
C MET A 167 -25.63 15.40 -42.60
N LEU A 168 -26.04 15.87 -41.41
CA LEU A 168 -27.46 16.06 -41.05
C LEU A 168 -28.02 17.37 -41.63
N ASP A 169 -27.19 18.41 -41.65
CA ASP A 169 -27.52 19.72 -42.20
C ASP A 169 -27.58 19.67 -43.74
N GLU A 170 -26.65 18.94 -44.40
CA GLU A 170 -26.69 18.63 -45.84
C GLU A 170 -27.95 17.83 -46.24
N THR A 171 -28.50 17.02 -45.33
CA THR A 171 -29.70 16.22 -45.58
C THR A 171 -30.99 16.86 -45.07
N GLY A 172 -30.91 18.00 -44.39
CA GLY A 172 -32.06 18.81 -43.95
C GLY A 172 -32.93 18.16 -42.86
N LEU A 173 -32.43 17.17 -42.13
CA LEU A 173 -33.22 16.30 -41.26
C LEU A 173 -32.89 16.49 -39.78
N SER A 174 -33.92 16.63 -38.94
CA SER A 174 -33.73 16.72 -37.49
C SER A 174 -33.23 15.39 -36.92
N PRO A 175 -32.09 15.36 -36.19
CA PRO A 175 -31.51 14.10 -35.71
C PRO A 175 -32.47 13.28 -34.85
N PRO A 176 -32.41 11.93 -34.87
CA PRO A 176 -33.14 11.08 -33.93
C PRO A 176 -32.82 11.43 -32.47
N ALA A 177 -33.75 11.19 -31.54
CA ALA A 177 -33.61 11.60 -30.13
C ALA A 177 -32.30 11.12 -29.44
N PHE A 178 -31.81 9.93 -29.77
CA PHE A 178 -30.51 9.43 -29.30
C PHE A 178 -29.31 10.20 -29.90
N SER A 179 -29.41 10.61 -31.16
CA SER A 179 -28.41 11.47 -31.80
C SER A 179 -28.44 12.89 -31.25
N GLN A 180 -29.62 13.43 -30.90
CA GLN A 180 -29.73 14.74 -30.23
C GLN A 180 -29.02 14.77 -28.87
N SER A 181 -29.20 13.74 -28.04
CA SER A 181 -28.52 13.66 -26.75
C SER A 181 -27.01 13.44 -26.89
N VAL A 182 -26.56 12.66 -27.88
CA VAL A 182 -25.13 12.52 -28.22
C VAL A 182 -24.54 13.84 -28.74
N LEU A 183 -25.23 14.57 -29.62
CA LEU A 183 -24.75 15.86 -30.15
C LEU A 183 -24.65 16.93 -29.06
N THR A 184 -25.66 17.06 -28.20
CA THR A 184 -25.67 18.06 -27.10
C THR A 184 -24.67 17.72 -26.00
N ALA A 185 -24.55 16.45 -25.59
CA ALA A 185 -23.49 16.01 -24.69
C ALA A 185 -22.09 16.25 -25.28
N SER A 186 -21.92 16.01 -26.59
CA SER A 186 -20.66 16.30 -27.29
C SER A 186 -20.37 17.80 -27.39
N GLN A 187 -21.38 18.66 -27.59
CA GLN A 187 -21.23 20.12 -27.56
C GLN A 187 -20.74 20.61 -26.18
N GLU A 188 -21.32 20.13 -25.09
CA GLU A 188 -20.88 20.46 -23.72
C GLU A 188 -19.46 19.98 -23.42
N VAL A 189 -19.11 18.76 -23.84
CA VAL A 189 -17.75 18.22 -23.72
C VAL A 189 -16.75 18.98 -24.60
N ALA A 190 -17.15 19.42 -25.79
CA ALA A 190 -16.33 20.19 -26.71
C ALA A 190 -16.12 21.65 -26.26
N ALA A 191 -17.16 22.30 -25.71
CA ALA A 191 -17.05 23.64 -25.13
C ALA A 191 -16.13 23.65 -23.91
N ARG A 192 -16.21 22.61 -23.07
CA ARG A 192 -15.36 22.43 -21.89
C ARG A 192 -14.02 21.73 -22.22
N PHE A 193 -13.74 21.43 -23.49
CA PHE A 193 -12.56 20.69 -23.95
C PHE A 193 -11.22 21.20 -23.38
N PRO A 194 -10.82 22.48 -23.52
CA PRO A 194 -9.53 22.93 -23.03
C PRO A 194 -9.43 22.82 -21.51
N LEU A 195 -10.54 22.93 -20.78
CA LEU A 195 -10.58 22.74 -19.33
C LEU A 195 -10.46 21.26 -18.95
N ILE A 196 -11.15 20.34 -19.65
CA ILE A 196 -11.03 18.89 -19.45
C ILE A 196 -9.60 18.41 -19.78
N MET A 197 -9.02 18.91 -20.88
CA MET A 197 -7.66 18.55 -21.29
C MET A 197 -6.60 19.14 -20.34
N ALA A 198 -6.74 20.41 -19.96
CA ALA A 198 -5.90 21.02 -18.94
C ALA A 198 -6.03 20.28 -17.61
N LEU A 199 -7.23 19.87 -17.20
CA LEU A 199 -7.47 19.14 -15.95
C LEU A 199 -6.88 17.72 -16.00
N SER A 200 -7.00 16.96 -17.09
CA SER A 200 -6.44 15.62 -17.19
C SER A 200 -4.90 15.65 -17.21
N VAL A 201 -4.31 16.60 -17.94
CA VAL A 201 -2.86 16.86 -17.94
C VAL A 201 -2.39 17.39 -16.59
N LEU A 202 -3.11 18.31 -15.95
CA LEU A 202 -2.80 18.84 -14.61
C LEU A 202 -2.87 17.75 -13.55
N VAL A 203 -3.91 16.91 -13.55
CA VAL A 203 -4.06 15.78 -12.62
C VAL A 203 -2.94 14.77 -12.83
N GLY A 204 -2.63 14.39 -14.07
CA GLY A 204 -1.51 13.51 -14.40
C GLY A 204 -0.17 14.09 -13.94
N CYS A 205 0.07 15.38 -14.23
CA CYS A 205 1.27 16.12 -13.85
C CYS A 205 1.41 16.23 -12.32
N LEU A 206 0.37 16.63 -11.58
CA LEU A 206 0.36 16.63 -10.11
C LEU A 206 0.66 15.23 -9.57
N TRP A 207 0.03 14.19 -10.10
CA TRP A 207 0.29 12.81 -9.66
C TRP A 207 1.73 12.37 -9.92
N TRP A 208 2.37 12.87 -10.97
CA TRP A 208 3.75 12.62 -11.33
C TRP A 208 4.73 13.40 -10.44
N LEU A 209 4.54 14.72 -10.29
CA LEU A 209 5.42 15.65 -9.57
C LEU A 209 5.32 15.62 -8.04
N SER A 210 4.18 15.21 -7.44
CA SER A 210 3.94 15.45 -6.01
C SER A 210 3.98 14.21 -5.09
N PRO A 211 5.10 13.93 -4.41
CA PRO A 211 5.15 13.03 -3.26
C PRO A 211 4.09 13.30 -2.16
N PRO A 212 3.80 14.55 -1.72
CA PRO A 212 2.90 14.75 -0.58
C PRO A 212 1.43 14.43 -0.89
N LEU A 213 0.94 14.65 -2.11
CA LEU A 213 -0.40 14.16 -2.49
C LEU A 213 -0.44 12.63 -2.48
N ARG A 214 0.62 11.93 -2.88
CA ARG A 214 0.65 10.45 -2.82
C ARG A 214 0.49 9.92 -1.39
N HIS A 215 0.81 10.71 -0.36
CA HIS A 215 0.57 10.35 1.04
C HIS A 215 -0.82 10.75 1.53
N ARG A 216 -1.33 11.94 1.20
CA ARG A 216 -2.73 12.31 1.48
C ARG A 216 -3.71 11.36 0.77
N VAL A 217 -3.44 11.00 -0.48
CA VAL A 217 -4.20 10.03 -1.28
C VAL A 217 -4.00 8.59 -0.78
N ARG A 218 -2.83 8.18 -0.22
CA ARG A 218 -2.73 6.91 0.55
C ARG A 218 -3.78 6.93 1.66
N ARG A 219 -3.70 7.91 2.57
CA ARG A 219 -4.57 8.02 3.76
C ARG A 219 -6.06 8.08 3.41
N ILE A 220 -6.44 8.88 2.42
CA ILE A 220 -7.82 8.97 1.93
C ILE A 220 -8.27 7.64 1.29
N ARG A 221 -7.45 7.02 0.45
CA ARG A 221 -7.81 5.76 -0.23
C ARG A 221 -7.98 4.59 0.74
N TYR A 222 -7.11 4.45 1.76
CA TYR A 222 -7.33 3.42 2.81
C TYR A 222 -8.59 3.70 3.64
N ARG A 223 -8.99 4.96 3.82
CA ARG A 223 -10.25 5.30 4.50
C ARG A 223 -11.50 5.05 3.66
N ILE A 224 -11.40 5.07 2.33
CA ILE A 224 -12.53 4.87 1.40
C ILE A 224 -12.66 3.41 0.93
N PHE A 225 -11.55 2.73 0.63
CA PHE A 225 -11.53 1.34 0.15
C PHE A 225 -11.18 0.30 1.23
N GLY A 226 -10.85 0.74 2.45
CA GLY A 226 -10.32 -0.11 3.51
C GLY A 226 -8.86 -0.56 3.29
N ALA A 227 -8.22 -1.04 4.35
CA ALA A 227 -7.24 -2.11 4.18
C ALA A 227 -7.99 -3.43 3.93
N ASN A 228 -7.47 -4.33 3.10
CA ASN A 228 -8.19 -5.56 2.74
C ASN A 228 -8.50 -6.36 4.02
N ASN A 229 -9.72 -6.86 4.21
CA ASN A 229 -10.05 -7.61 5.45
C ASN A 229 -9.15 -8.84 5.67
N ALA A 230 -8.68 -9.49 4.60
CA ALA A 230 -7.67 -10.56 4.66
C ALA A 230 -6.28 -10.08 5.11
N GLU A 231 -5.88 -8.85 4.77
CA GLU A 231 -4.61 -8.24 5.21
C GLU A 231 -4.66 -7.93 6.71
N GLN A 232 -5.80 -7.41 7.20
CA GLN A 232 -6.02 -7.16 8.61
C GLN A 232 -6.11 -8.46 9.43
N ARG A 233 -6.81 -9.49 8.91
CA ARG A 233 -6.82 -10.85 9.50
C ARG A 233 -5.42 -11.43 9.61
N ALA A 234 -4.63 -11.39 8.54
CA ALA A 234 -3.25 -11.88 8.56
C ALA A 234 -2.41 -11.21 9.66
N VAL A 235 -2.41 -9.87 9.70
CA VAL A 235 -1.63 -9.10 10.69
C VAL A 235 -2.05 -9.40 12.13
N VAL A 236 -3.36 -9.50 12.40
CA VAL A 236 -3.90 -9.86 13.72
C VAL A 236 -3.48 -11.28 14.13
N LEU A 237 -3.66 -12.25 13.23
CA LEU A 237 -3.34 -13.66 13.49
C LEU A 237 -1.84 -13.91 13.61
N GLU A 238 -0.99 -13.18 12.89
CA GLU A 238 0.47 -13.23 13.04
C GLU A 238 0.91 -12.77 14.44
N VAL A 239 0.36 -11.67 14.95
CA VAL A 239 0.67 -11.20 16.32
C VAL A 239 0.13 -12.15 17.38
N MET A 240 -1.04 -12.75 17.15
CA MET A 240 -1.59 -13.79 18.03
C MET A 240 -0.71 -15.04 18.04
N ALA A 241 -0.32 -15.56 16.88
CA ALA A 241 0.54 -16.73 16.76
C ALA A 241 1.88 -16.51 17.46
N ILE A 242 2.55 -15.37 17.22
CA ILE A 242 3.83 -15.03 17.87
C ILE A 242 3.64 -14.87 19.38
N GLY A 243 2.59 -14.17 19.83
CA GLY A 243 2.35 -14.00 21.26
C GLY A 243 2.06 -15.31 21.99
N VAL A 244 1.30 -16.23 21.38
CA VAL A 244 1.03 -17.57 21.95
C VAL A 244 2.30 -18.44 21.94
N ARG A 245 3.10 -18.39 20.86
CA ARG A 245 4.42 -19.05 20.79
C ARG A 245 5.35 -18.61 21.93
N GLU A 246 5.34 -17.31 22.24
CA GLU A 246 6.10 -16.68 23.32
C GLU A 246 5.41 -16.81 24.71
N GLY A 247 4.44 -17.72 24.85
CA GLY A 247 3.75 -18.04 26.11
C GLY A 247 2.92 -16.90 26.70
N ARG A 248 2.54 -15.89 25.90
CA ARG A 248 1.75 -14.74 26.39
C ARG A 248 0.26 -15.06 26.40
N PRO A 249 -0.48 -14.69 27.47
CA PRO A 249 -1.91 -15.00 27.57
C PRO A 249 -2.72 -14.21 26.53
N LEU A 250 -3.62 -14.91 25.83
CA LEU A 250 -4.34 -14.39 24.67
C LEU A 250 -5.10 -13.06 24.92
N PRO A 251 -5.79 -12.84 26.06
CA PRO A 251 -6.40 -11.55 26.36
C PRO A 251 -5.42 -10.37 26.37
N SER A 252 -4.17 -10.58 26.81
CA SER A 252 -3.14 -9.54 26.80
C SER A 252 -2.74 -9.15 25.36
N ILE A 253 -2.60 -10.15 24.48
CA ILE A 253 -2.30 -9.93 23.06
C ILE A 253 -3.44 -9.20 22.37
N LEU A 254 -4.70 -9.63 22.60
CA LEU A 254 -5.90 -8.97 22.08
C LEU A 254 -6.03 -7.53 22.60
N SER A 255 -5.70 -7.28 23.87
CA SER A 255 -5.67 -5.93 24.47
C SER A 255 -4.61 -5.02 23.85
N ALA A 256 -3.41 -5.54 23.56
CA ALA A 256 -2.35 -4.82 22.86
C ALA A 256 -2.77 -4.46 21.43
N LEU A 257 -3.28 -5.44 20.67
CA LEU A 257 -3.83 -5.23 19.33
C LEU A 257 -4.96 -4.20 19.33
N ALA A 258 -5.96 -4.34 20.20
CA ALA A 258 -7.09 -3.41 20.31
C ALA A 258 -6.67 -1.97 20.65
N HIS A 259 -5.59 -1.80 21.41
CA HIS A 259 -5.07 -0.49 21.76
C HIS A 259 -4.48 0.22 20.54
N TYR A 260 -3.63 -0.46 19.76
CA TYR A 260 -2.86 0.14 18.66
C TYR A 260 -3.52 0.03 17.27
N HIS A 261 -4.49 -0.86 17.04
CA HIS A 261 -5.02 -1.10 15.69
C HIS A 261 -5.72 0.13 15.09
N TYR A 262 -5.28 0.54 13.90
CA TYR A 262 -5.70 1.77 13.22
C TYR A 262 -7.13 1.77 12.65
N HIS A 263 -7.92 0.71 12.83
CA HIS A 263 -9.30 0.59 12.33
C HIS A 263 -10.29 0.34 13.47
N ALA A 264 -11.24 1.26 13.68
CA ALA A 264 -12.18 1.22 14.80
C ALA A 264 -12.98 -0.10 14.93
N VAL A 265 -13.49 -0.62 13.82
CA VAL A 265 -14.24 -1.90 13.79
C VAL A 265 -13.38 -3.07 14.29
N TRP A 266 -12.10 -3.10 13.94
CA TRP A 266 -11.17 -4.12 14.40
C TRP A 266 -10.82 -3.96 15.88
N ARG A 267 -10.65 -2.72 16.37
CA ARG A 267 -10.49 -2.44 17.81
C ARG A 267 -11.69 -2.95 18.61
N GLN A 268 -12.92 -2.70 18.14
CA GLN A 268 -14.14 -3.16 18.80
C GLN A 268 -14.18 -4.69 18.89
N ARG A 269 -14.01 -5.40 17.77
CA ARG A 269 -13.96 -6.86 17.71
C ARG A 269 -12.88 -7.48 18.61
N LEU A 270 -11.71 -6.85 18.69
CA LEU A 270 -10.61 -7.31 19.54
C LEU A 270 -10.90 -7.08 21.04
N LEU A 271 -11.62 -6.01 21.42
CA LEU A 271 -12.08 -5.79 22.80
C LEU A 271 -13.21 -6.75 23.17
N GLU A 272 -14.13 -7.00 22.25
CA GLU A 272 -15.28 -7.90 22.41
C GLU A 272 -14.81 -9.34 22.69
N ALA A 273 -13.99 -9.91 21.80
CA ALA A 273 -13.39 -11.23 22.03
C ALA A 273 -12.50 -11.28 23.28
N ARG A 274 -11.78 -10.20 23.62
CA ARG A 274 -11.01 -10.14 24.87
C ARG A 274 -11.93 -10.25 26.10
N ASN A 275 -13.00 -9.46 26.12
CA ASN A 275 -13.96 -9.43 27.23
C ASN A 275 -14.63 -10.81 27.42
N GLU A 276 -15.00 -11.50 26.33
CA GLU A 276 -15.61 -12.84 26.42
C GLU A 276 -14.65 -13.87 27.01
N ILE A 277 -13.38 -13.87 26.58
CA ILE A 277 -12.34 -14.77 27.11
C ILE A 277 -12.01 -14.43 28.57
N GLU A 278 -12.00 -13.14 28.93
CA GLU A 278 -11.87 -12.68 30.34
C GLU A 278 -13.08 -13.07 31.21
N GLN A 279 -14.24 -13.40 30.61
CA GLN A 279 -15.42 -13.96 31.29
C GLN A 279 -15.43 -15.50 31.29
N GLY A 280 -14.44 -16.17 30.69
CA GLY A 280 -14.33 -17.63 30.64
C GLY A 280 -15.06 -18.31 29.47
N ALA A 281 -15.40 -17.58 28.41
CA ALA A 281 -15.83 -18.20 27.15
C ALA A 281 -14.68 -18.94 26.45
N ASP A 282 -15.00 -19.88 25.54
CA ASP A 282 -13.97 -20.52 24.73
C ASP A 282 -13.29 -19.51 23.79
N GLN A 283 -11.96 -19.58 23.74
CA GLN A 283 -11.14 -18.62 23.02
C GLN A 283 -11.27 -18.69 21.50
N TRP A 284 -11.49 -19.87 20.93
CA TRP A 284 -11.62 -20.03 19.48
C TRP A 284 -13.03 -19.64 19.03
N ASP A 285 -14.04 -19.96 19.84
CA ASP A 285 -15.43 -19.59 19.58
C ASP A 285 -15.68 -18.08 19.73
N SER A 286 -15.08 -17.39 20.71
CA SER A 286 -15.09 -15.93 20.78
C SER A 286 -14.43 -15.28 19.55
N LEU A 287 -13.30 -15.79 19.08
CA LEU A 287 -12.63 -15.31 17.87
C LEU A 287 -13.43 -15.59 16.57
N ARG A 288 -14.27 -16.62 16.55
CA ARG A 288 -15.23 -16.92 15.48
C ARG A 288 -16.40 -15.93 15.49
N GLN A 289 -16.97 -15.64 16.67
CA GLN A 289 -18.10 -14.72 16.82
C GLN A 289 -17.76 -13.33 16.27
N VAL A 290 -16.60 -12.77 16.62
CA VAL A 290 -16.14 -11.45 16.10
C VAL A 290 -15.57 -11.50 14.67
N HIS A 291 -15.65 -12.65 13.99
CA HIS A 291 -15.18 -12.91 12.63
C HIS A 291 -13.66 -12.67 12.40
N ILE A 292 -12.83 -12.94 13.41
CA ILE A 292 -11.38 -13.00 13.24
C ILE A 292 -11.02 -14.34 12.56
N LEU A 293 -11.53 -15.45 13.08
CA LEU A 293 -11.48 -16.79 12.49
C LEU A 293 -12.74 -17.10 11.66
N THR A 294 -12.68 -18.10 10.77
CA THR A 294 -13.87 -18.80 10.22
C THR A 294 -14.34 -19.90 11.17
N ALA A 295 -15.52 -20.48 10.92
CA ALA A 295 -16.03 -21.60 11.71
C ALA A 295 -15.09 -22.81 11.66
N ASP A 296 -14.66 -23.20 10.45
CA ASP A 296 -13.74 -24.31 10.21
C ASP A 296 -12.38 -24.09 10.88
N GLN A 297 -11.89 -22.85 10.90
CA GLN A 297 -10.62 -22.48 11.57
C GLN A 297 -10.72 -22.55 13.08
N ALA A 298 -11.85 -22.14 13.66
CA ALA A 298 -12.08 -22.23 15.10
C ALA A 298 -12.27 -23.69 15.56
N GLY A 299 -13.03 -24.49 14.82
CA GLY A 299 -13.18 -25.93 15.07
C GLY A 299 -11.83 -26.66 15.05
N ALA A 300 -11.05 -26.47 13.98
CA ALA A 300 -9.72 -27.09 13.86
C ALA A 300 -8.69 -26.63 14.91
N LEU A 301 -8.93 -25.52 15.62
CA LEU A 301 -8.12 -25.07 16.75
C LEU A 301 -8.64 -25.58 18.11
N ALA A 302 -9.96 -25.82 18.23
CA ALA A 302 -10.59 -26.43 19.39
C ALA A 302 -10.37 -27.96 19.46
N ASP A 303 -10.37 -28.65 18.31
CA ASP A 303 -10.10 -30.09 18.21
C ASP A 303 -8.65 -30.47 18.62
N VAL A 304 -7.74 -29.49 18.62
CA VAL A 304 -6.32 -29.66 18.94
C VAL A 304 -6.05 -29.18 20.37
N SER A 305 -5.69 -30.10 21.26
CA SER A 305 -5.36 -29.79 22.67
C SER A 305 -3.89 -29.42 22.92
N ASP A 306 -2.97 -29.76 22.01
CA ASP A 306 -1.55 -29.40 22.12
C ASP A 306 -1.32 -27.93 21.73
N SER A 307 -0.72 -27.15 22.63
CA SER A 307 -0.43 -25.73 22.43
C SER A 307 0.62 -25.50 21.33
N ALA A 308 1.56 -26.43 21.10
CA ALA A 308 2.51 -26.31 20.00
C ALA A 308 1.82 -26.45 18.64
N MET A 309 0.94 -27.45 18.50
CA MET A 309 0.12 -27.64 17.30
C MET A 309 -0.93 -26.54 17.09
N GLN A 310 -1.57 -26.01 18.16
CA GLN A 310 -2.43 -24.81 18.07
C GLN A 310 -1.66 -23.60 17.53
N THR A 311 -0.44 -23.38 18.04
CA THR A 311 0.45 -22.28 17.58
C THR A 311 0.77 -22.44 16.09
N TYR A 312 1.20 -23.64 15.67
CA TYR A 312 1.47 -23.93 14.27
C TYR A 312 0.23 -23.72 13.37
N MET A 313 -0.96 -24.12 13.82
CA MET A 313 -2.21 -23.89 13.08
C MET A 313 -2.54 -22.40 12.95
N LEU A 314 -2.36 -21.60 14.00
CA LEU A 314 -2.49 -20.14 13.91
C LEU A 314 -1.52 -19.55 12.87
N GLU A 315 -0.25 -19.99 12.86
CA GLU A 315 0.75 -19.56 11.86
C GLU A 315 0.31 -19.92 10.44
N GLN A 316 -0.21 -21.13 10.21
CA GLN A 316 -0.69 -21.55 8.89
C GLN A 316 -1.93 -20.76 8.45
N VAL A 317 -2.91 -20.53 9.33
CA VAL A 317 -4.10 -19.72 9.03
C VAL A 317 -3.72 -18.26 8.76
N ALA A 318 -2.74 -17.72 9.49
CA ALA A 318 -2.21 -16.38 9.26
C ALA A 318 -1.51 -16.28 7.89
N LEU A 319 -0.64 -17.23 7.56
CA LEU A 319 0.06 -17.34 6.28
C LEU A 319 -0.91 -17.53 5.10
N GLN A 320 -1.98 -18.32 5.27
CA GLN A 320 -3.07 -18.44 4.29
C GLN A 320 -3.76 -17.10 4.05
N ASN A 321 -4.16 -16.38 5.12
CA ASN A 321 -4.74 -15.04 5.00
C ASN A 321 -3.78 -14.05 4.34
N ARG A 322 -2.47 -14.10 4.65
CA ARG A 322 -1.42 -13.26 4.03
C ARG A 322 -1.29 -13.52 2.53
N ARG A 323 -1.28 -14.80 2.11
CA ARG A 323 -1.29 -15.22 0.70
C ARG A 323 -2.57 -14.79 -0.02
N GLN A 324 -3.74 -14.96 0.60
CA GLN A 324 -5.01 -14.46 0.06
C GLN A 324 -5.00 -12.93 -0.10
N ALA A 325 -4.50 -12.18 0.88
CA ALA A 325 -4.41 -10.73 0.83
C ALA A 325 -3.52 -10.23 -0.32
N ALA A 326 -2.38 -10.89 -0.53
CA ALA A 326 -1.48 -10.64 -1.68
C ALA A 326 -2.19 -10.95 -3.01
N ASN A 327 -2.81 -12.12 -3.14
CA ASN A 327 -3.51 -12.55 -4.35
C ASN A 327 -4.67 -11.61 -4.70
N LEU A 328 -5.49 -11.19 -3.72
CA LEU A 328 -6.55 -10.19 -3.90
C LEU A 328 -5.99 -8.83 -4.33
N GLY A 329 -4.80 -8.45 -3.83
CA GLY A 329 -4.09 -7.26 -4.28
C GLY A 329 -3.69 -7.34 -5.76
N THR A 330 -3.14 -8.47 -6.19
CA THR A 330 -2.76 -8.75 -7.58
C THR A 330 -3.97 -8.81 -8.51
N ILE A 331 -5.00 -9.59 -8.15
CA ILE A 331 -6.25 -9.72 -8.93
C ILE A 331 -6.92 -8.35 -9.12
N ARG A 332 -7.02 -7.52 -8.07
CA ARG A 332 -7.59 -6.17 -8.18
C ARG A 332 -6.78 -5.26 -9.12
N ASN A 333 -5.46 -5.41 -9.18
CA ASN A 333 -4.62 -4.64 -10.11
C ASN A 333 -4.82 -5.13 -11.56
N ILE A 334 -4.89 -6.45 -11.78
CA ILE A 334 -5.13 -7.06 -13.11
C ILE A 334 -6.50 -6.66 -13.63
N LEU A 335 -7.56 -6.77 -12.82
CA LEU A 335 -8.94 -6.42 -13.20
C LEU A 335 -9.14 -4.93 -13.53
N LEU A 336 -8.26 -4.03 -13.06
CA LEU A 336 -8.41 -2.60 -13.32
C LEU A 336 -8.17 -2.25 -14.80
N GLN A 337 -7.27 -2.97 -15.49
CA GLN A 337 -7.01 -2.77 -16.92
C GLN A 337 -8.23 -3.07 -17.82
N PRO A 338 -8.87 -4.26 -17.79
CA PRO A 338 -10.04 -4.55 -18.62
C PRO A 338 -11.25 -3.69 -18.26
N VAL A 339 -11.41 -3.26 -16.99
CA VAL A 339 -12.47 -2.31 -16.61
C VAL A 339 -12.31 -0.96 -17.32
N VAL A 340 -11.08 -0.43 -17.43
CA VAL A 340 -10.86 0.80 -18.22
C VAL A 340 -11.07 0.54 -19.71
N VAL A 341 -10.55 -0.56 -20.27
CA VAL A 341 -10.77 -0.91 -21.70
C VAL A 341 -12.26 -1.01 -22.04
N LEU A 342 -13.05 -1.67 -21.18
CA LEU A 342 -14.50 -1.81 -21.36
C LEU A 342 -15.21 -0.46 -21.30
N ALA A 343 -14.80 0.44 -20.39
CA ALA A 343 -15.33 1.80 -20.34
C ALA A 343 -15.04 2.60 -21.63
N VAL A 344 -13.86 2.44 -22.24
CA VAL A 344 -13.56 3.04 -23.56
C VAL A 344 -14.43 2.42 -24.65
N GLY A 345 -14.50 1.08 -24.69
CA GLY A 345 -15.31 0.35 -25.66
C GLY A 345 -16.78 0.77 -25.63
N LEU A 346 -17.34 0.98 -24.44
CA LEU A 346 -18.72 1.45 -24.25
C LEU A 346 -18.93 2.88 -24.78
N VAL A 347 -17.98 3.80 -24.56
CA VAL A 347 -18.08 5.17 -25.10
C VAL A 347 -17.92 5.19 -26.62
N VAL A 348 -16.98 4.43 -27.18
CA VAL A 348 -16.81 4.30 -28.64
C VAL A 348 -18.05 3.65 -29.26
N ALA A 349 -18.60 2.60 -28.65
CA ALA A 349 -19.83 1.96 -29.10
C ALA A 349 -21.03 2.92 -29.05
N ALA A 350 -21.16 3.78 -28.03
CA ALA A 350 -22.22 4.78 -27.97
C ALA A 350 -22.12 5.81 -29.11
N ILE A 351 -20.91 6.26 -29.47
CA ILE A 351 -20.67 7.17 -30.60
C ILE A 351 -21.00 6.48 -31.94
N VAL A 352 -20.52 5.26 -32.15
CA VAL A 352 -20.77 4.47 -33.37
C VAL A 352 -22.26 4.13 -33.51
N ALA A 353 -22.95 3.78 -32.41
CA ALA A 353 -24.39 3.58 -32.41
C ALA A 353 -25.16 4.88 -32.73
N GLY A 354 -24.67 6.04 -32.28
CA GLY A 354 -25.22 7.34 -32.66
C GLY A 354 -25.15 7.55 -34.18
N PHE A 355 -23.97 7.36 -34.77
CA PHE A 355 -23.76 7.45 -36.21
C PHE A 355 -24.61 6.43 -37.00
N PHE A 356 -24.61 5.16 -36.59
CA PHE A 356 -25.34 4.10 -37.30
C PHE A 356 -26.86 4.24 -37.19
N ASN A 357 -27.40 4.96 -36.21
CA ASN A 357 -28.83 5.31 -36.16
C ASN A 357 -29.22 6.42 -37.14
N VAL A 358 -28.28 7.23 -37.65
CA VAL A 358 -28.55 8.24 -38.69
C VAL A 358 -28.72 7.58 -40.06
N ILE A 359 -27.90 6.59 -40.41
CA ILE A 359 -27.92 5.93 -41.73
C ILE A 359 -29.33 5.40 -42.15
N PRO A 360 -30.05 4.59 -41.35
CA PRO A 360 -31.38 4.07 -41.72
C PRO A 360 -32.50 5.11 -41.57
N PHE A 361 -32.21 6.28 -40.98
CA PHE A 361 -33.11 7.42 -40.97
C PHE A 361 -32.99 8.18 -42.30
N LEU A 362 -31.77 8.42 -42.80
CA LEU A 362 -31.52 9.02 -44.11
C LEU A 362 -32.11 8.21 -45.28
N THR A 363 -32.10 6.87 -45.21
CA THR A 363 -32.70 6.04 -46.26
C THR A 363 -34.23 5.98 -46.21
N ARG A 364 -34.87 6.29 -45.07
CA ARG A 364 -36.33 6.39 -44.94
C ARG A 364 -36.90 7.75 -45.33
N SER A 365 -36.08 8.79 -45.38
CA SER A 365 -36.46 10.14 -45.84
C SER A 365 -36.26 10.35 -47.35
N GLN A 366 -35.65 9.39 -48.04
CA GLN A 366 -35.44 9.39 -49.49
C GLN A 366 -36.53 8.58 -50.23
N THR A 367 -37.54 8.09 -49.50
CA THR A 367 -38.67 7.26 -49.98
C THR A 367 -40.00 7.83 -49.50
#